data_AF-A0A257VQS4-F1
#
_entry.id   AF-A0A257VQS4-F1
#
_cell.length_a   1.000
_cell.length_b   1.000
_cell.length_c   1.000
_cell.angle_alpha   90.00
_cell.angle_beta   90.00
_cell.angle_gamma   90.00
#
_symmetry.space_group_name_H-M   'P 1'
#
loop_
_entity.id
_entity.type
_entity.pdbx_description
1 polymer ?
#
loop_
_entity_poly.entity_id
_entity_poly.type
_entity_poly.pdbx_seq_one_letter_code
_entity_poly.pdbx_strand_id
1 'polypeptide(L)'
;AEAKQSREADIELQRRLSLPPACILLALVGIPLGVSSRKAGKSAAFVLTVFLAFLYFMAQVSLLGLAKQGTLSPAMAAWAPNALFAIVGLVLLVRLETPGDRDLVGAIRGWFLETFSGLAERYRSKRERLARRAPRTTIRLMPQLIDTYVLSEFLFYFFICLVSFVVLTQVFTFFELLSDVIRHQIPMEKVFRYHLFLGPKFIYDYSPVAVLVGVLITFSIMANQNEVTAFKASGVSLYRLSAPILLAGILLSSALFAFDHYVVPDANLIQDGIRAEIKGKAPQTYLRPDRKWIYGHDSRIYYYKYFDPAEKVMVGVHVYELDPKTFRLARHISAERAQWQPSMSAW
;
A
#
# COMPACT_ATOMS: atom_id res chain seq x y z
N ALA A 1 6.85 27.16 -5.03
CA ALA A 1 6.08 25.98 -4.56
C ALA A 1 5.93 24.86 -5.60
N GLU A 2 6.14 25.12 -6.90
CA GLU A 2 5.96 24.17 -8.02
C GLU A 2 6.80 22.89 -7.93
N ALA A 3 8.10 23.00 -7.61
CA ALA A 3 8.96 21.82 -7.43
C ALA A 3 8.48 20.89 -6.29
N LYS A 4 7.83 21.44 -5.27
CA LYS A 4 7.27 20.67 -4.16
C LYS A 4 6.00 19.92 -4.57
N GLN A 5 5.11 20.58 -5.33
CA GLN A 5 3.89 19.95 -5.86
C GLN A 5 4.22 18.83 -6.87
N SER A 6 5.17 19.07 -7.78
CA SER A 6 5.65 18.04 -8.71
C SER A 6 6.19 16.83 -7.95
N ARG A 7 7.01 17.08 -6.92
CA ARG A 7 7.61 16.00 -6.13
C ARG A 7 6.57 15.21 -5.33
N GLU A 8 5.56 15.87 -4.77
CA GLU A 8 4.46 15.19 -4.07
C GLU A 8 3.65 14.30 -5.03
N ALA A 9 3.41 14.76 -6.26
CA ALA A 9 2.77 13.95 -7.30
C ALA A 9 3.64 12.74 -7.70
N ASP A 10 4.95 12.93 -7.87
CA ASP A 10 5.88 11.84 -8.18
C ASP A 10 5.94 10.79 -7.06
N ILE A 11 5.92 11.24 -5.81
CA ILE A 11 5.89 10.35 -4.63
C ILE A 11 4.61 9.52 -4.63
N GLU A 12 3.46 10.14 -4.88
CA GLU A 12 2.18 9.44 -4.90
C GLU A 12 2.11 8.44 -6.07
N LEU A 13 2.62 8.81 -7.24
CA LEU A 13 2.72 7.91 -8.40
C LEU A 13 3.59 6.68 -8.05
N GLN A 14 4.80 6.89 -7.55
CA GLN A 14 5.72 5.80 -7.20
C GLN A 14 5.13 4.91 -6.09
N ARG A 15 4.46 5.51 -5.10
CA ARG A 15 3.77 4.77 -4.04
C ARG A 15 2.69 3.86 -4.61
N ARG A 16 1.83 4.37 -5.51
CA ARG A 16 0.77 3.59 -6.17
C ARG A 16 1.33 2.43 -6.99
N LEU A 17 2.45 2.63 -7.69
CA LEU A 17 3.11 1.56 -8.43
C LEU A 17 3.76 0.50 -7.50
N SER A 18 4.24 0.93 -6.33
CA SER A 18 4.93 0.04 -5.39
C SER A 18 3.99 -0.83 -4.54
N LEU A 19 2.74 -0.43 -4.32
CA LEU A 19 1.84 -1.15 -3.42
C LEU A 19 1.39 -2.53 -3.95
N PRO A 20 0.98 -2.69 -5.22
CA PRO A 20 0.52 -3.99 -5.71
C PRO A 20 1.59 -5.09 -5.64
N PRO A 21 2.88 -4.85 -5.98
CA PRO A 21 3.94 -5.84 -5.79
C PRO A 21 4.11 -6.31 -4.34
N ALA A 22 3.72 -5.51 -3.35
CA ALA A 22 3.87 -5.89 -1.94
C ALA A 22 3.14 -7.19 -1.59
N CYS A 23 2.02 -7.52 -2.27
CA CYS A 23 1.29 -8.77 -2.05
C CYS A 23 2.16 -10.01 -2.28
N ILE A 24 2.86 -10.10 -3.41
CA ILE A 24 3.74 -11.25 -3.68
C ILE A 24 4.95 -11.26 -2.74
N LEU A 25 5.49 -10.09 -2.40
CA LEU A 25 6.68 -9.98 -1.57
C LEU A 25 6.41 -10.35 -0.12
N LEU A 26 5.26 -9.93 0.42
CA LEU A 26 4.82 -10.33 1.75
C LEU A 26 4.41 -11.81 1.80
N ALA A 27 3.82 -12.35 0.73
CA ALA A 27 3.62 -13.80 0.61
C ALA A 27 4.98 -14.54 0.65
N LEU A 28 5.97 -14.07 -0.11
CA LEU A 28 7.30 -14.68 -0.20
C LEU A 28 8.00 -14.76 1.18
N VAL A 29 7.84 -13.74 2.02
CA VAL A 29 8.35 -13.72 3.41
C VAL A 29 7.46 -14.55 4.34
N GLY A 30 6.14 -14.49 4.18
CA GLY A 30 5.17 -15.17 5.03
C GLY A 30 5.26 -16.70 4.96
N ILE A 31 5.52 -17.27 3.78
CA ILE A 31 5.60 -18.72 3.56
C ILE A 31 6.63 -19.40 4.47
N PRO A 32 7.94 -19.06 4.41
CA PRO A 32 8.96 -19.73 5.20
C PRO A 32 8.75 -19.51 6.71
N LEU A 33 8.28 -18.32 7.08
CA LEU A 33 8.03 -17.97 8.48
C LEU A 33 6.83 -18.73 9.07
N GLY A 34 5.77 -18.91 8.27
CA GLY A 34 4.59 -19.70 8.65
C GLY A 34 4.95 -21.16 8.92
N VAL A 35 5.75 -21.76 8.03
CA VAL A 35 6.23 -23.14 8.20
C VAL A 35 7.14 -23.28 9.44
N SER A 36 8.00 -22.29 9.70
CA SER A 36 8.94 -22.33 10.83
C SER A 36 8.30 -22.11 12.21
N SER A 37 7.08 -21.58 12.26
CA SER A 37 6.41 -21.18 13.51
C SER A 37 5.96 -22.35 14.39
N ARG A 38 6.09 -23.62 13.94
CA ARG A 38 5.75 -24.84 14.70
C ARG A 38 6.39 -24.90 16.09
N LYS A 39 7.63 -24.44 16.25
CA LYS A 39 8.36 -24.49 17.53
C LYS A 39 7.93 -23.39 18.52
N ALA A 40 7.28 -22.32 18.06
CA ALA A 40 7.07 -21.10 18.84
C ALA A 40 5.65 -20.96 19.45
N GLY A 41 4.74 -21.90 19.20
CA GLY A 41 3.36 -21.89 19.71
C GLY A 41 2.40 -21.03 18.87
N LYS A 42 1.08 -21.21 19.08
CA LYS A 42 0.02 -20.62 18.24
C LYS A 42 0.04 -19.08 18.23
N SER A 43 0.43 -18.44 19.33
CA SER A 43 0.50 -16.98 19.46
C SER A 43 1.73 -16.35 18.83
N ALA A 44 2.84 -17.08 18.71
CA ALA A 44 4.07 -16.53 18.13
C ALA A 44 3.92 -16.23 16.64
N ALA A 45 3.18 -17.05 15.90
CA ALA A 45 2.86 -16.77 14.50
C ALA A 45 2.09 -15.45 14.36
N PHE A 46 1.11 -15.21 15.23
CA PHE A 46 0.33 -13.96 15.23
C PHE A 46 1.19 -12.73 15.56
N VAL A 47 2.02 -12.81 16.61
CA VAL A 47 2.94 -11.72 16.99
C VAL A 47 3.93 -11.42 15.86
N LEU A 48 4.47 -12.46 15.22
CA LEU A 48 5.39 -12.31 14.09
C LEU A 48 4.71 -11.62 12.90
N THR A 49 3.46 -11.99 12.58
CA THR A 49 2.68 -11.34 11.53
C THR A 49 2.51 -9.85 11.79
N VAL A 50 2.05 -9.49 13.00
CA VAL A 50 1.83 -8.10 13.39
C VAL A 50 3.14 -7.31 13.35
N PHE A 51 4.23 -7.90 13.85
CA PHE A 51 5.55 -7.29 13.85
C PHE A 51 6.08 -7.05 12.43
N LEU A 52 5.95 -8.01 11.52
CA LEU A 52 6.39 -7.87 10.13
C LEU A 52 5.57 -6.85 9.36
N ALA A 53 4.24 -6.85 9.54
CA ALA A 53 3.37 -5.86 8.94
C ALA A 53 3.74 -4.44 9.43
N PHE A 54 3.93 -4.29 10.74
CA PHE A 54 4.37 -3.04 11.35
C PHE A 54 5.73 -2.59 10.79
N LEU A 55 6.71 -3.49 10.70
CA LEU A 55 8.04 -3.17 10.17
C LEU A 55 7.97 -2.73 8.71
N TYR A 56 7.18 -3.41 7.89
CA TYR A 56 6.96 -3.05 6.49
C TYR A 56 6.39 -1.63 6.36
N PHE A 57 5.27 -1.33 7.04
CA PHE A 57 4.66 0.00 6.95
C PHE A 57 5.51 1.08 7.58
N MET A 58 6.20 0.79 8.68
CA MET A 58 7.04 1.78 9.33
C MET A 58 8.22 2.16 8.43
N ALA A 59 8.83 1.17 7.76
CA ALA A 59 9.84 1.42 6.73
C ALA A 59 9.27 2.26 5.58
N GLN A 60 8.08 1.90 5.05
CA GLN A 60 7.44 2.64 3.96
C GLN A 60 7.15 4.10 4.35
N VAL A 61 6.53 4.34 5.51
CA VAL A 61 6.15 5.69 5.98
C VAL A 61 7.39 6.54 6.24
N SER A 62 8.41 5.97 6.87
CA SER A 62 9.65 6.67 7.18
C SER A 62 10.40 7.09 5.90
N LEU A 63 10.55 6.18 4.94
CA LEU A 63 11.23 6.48 3.67
C LEU A 63 10.45 7.48 2.82
N LEU A 64 9.12 7.37 2.77
CA LEU A 64 8.29 8.35 2.07
C LEU A 64 8.36 9.73 2.74
N GLY A 65 8.47 9.76 4.07
CA GLY A 65 8.73 10.98 4.84
C GLY A 65 10.05 11.65 4.46
N LEU A 66 11.12 10.87 4.30
CA LEU A 66 12.41 11.35 3.82
C LEU A 66 12.34 11.87 2.37
N ALA A 67 11.60 11.17 1.49
CA ALA A 67 11.39 11.65 0.13
C ALA A 67 10.64 12.99 0.09
N LYS A 68 9.68 13.23 0.98
CA LYS A 68 8.98 14.52 1.10
C LYS A 68 9.91 15.65 1.57
N GLN A 69 10.93 15.34 2.38
CA GLN A 69 11.86 16.33 2.92
C GLN A 69 12.98 16.75 1.96
N GLY A 70 13.18 16.05 0.84
CA GLY A 70 14.25 16.38 -0.09
C GLY A 70 15.35 15.35 -0.19
N THR A 71 15.53 14.50 0.83
CA THR A 71 16.75 13.71 1.06
C THR A 71 16.88 12.48 0.17
N LEU A 72 15.76 11.82 -0.14
CA LEU A 72 15.71 10.62 -0.99
C LEU A 72 14.88 10.86 -2.25
N SER A 73 15.24 10.18 -3.34
CA SER A 73 14.41 10.19 -4.55
C SER A 73 13.06 9.49 -4.29
N PRO A 74 11.95 9.97 -4.89
CA PRO A 74 10.63 9.35 -4.74
C PRO A 74 10.62 7.85 -5.07
N ALA A 75 11.33 7.45 -6.12
CA ALA A 75 11.44 6.06 -6.53
C ALA A 75 12.15 5.19 -5.48
N MET A 76 13.30 5.62 -4.96
CA MET A 76 14.01 4.84 -3.93
C MET A 76 13.16 4.70 -2.66
N ALA A 77 12.49 5.77 -2.24
CA ALA A 77 11.67 5.73 -1.04
C ALA A 77 10.48 4.76 -1.17
N ALA A 78 9.83 4.71 -2.33
CA ALA A 78 8.68 3.84 -2.56
C ALA A 78 9.08 2.37 -2.76
N TRP A 79 10.21 2.10 -3.44
CA TRP A 79 10.60 0.74 -3.84
C TRP A 79 11.59 0.06 -2.88
N ALA A 80 12.30 0.79 -2.02
CA ALA A 80 13.30 0.19 -1.15
C ALA A 80 12.72 -0.84 -0.16
N PRO A 81 11.56 -0.63 0.49
CA PRO A 81 10.96 -1.66 1.34
C PRO A 81 10.61 -2.92 0.57
N ASN A 82 10.06 -2.77 -0.63
CA ASN A 82 9.79 -3.90 -1.52
C ASN A 82 11.05 -4.66 -1.90
N ALA A 83 12.12 -3.96 -2.31
CA ALA A 83 13.39 -4.59 -2.64
C ALA A 83 13.97 -5.35 -1.43
N LEU A 84 13.90 -4.77 -0.23
CA LEU A 84 14.33 -5.43 1.00
C LEU A 84 13.53 -6.71 1.28
N PHE A 85 12.21 -6.63 1.27
CA PHE A 85 11.34 -7.80 1.50
C PHE A 85 11.45 -8.84 0.40
N ALA A 86 11.72 -8.45 -0.85
CA ALA A 86 12.01 -9.37 -1.94
C ALA A 86 13.28 -10.17 -1.68
N ILE A 87 14.37 -9.50 -1.30
CA ILE A 87 15.65 -10.14 -0.98
C ILE A 87 15.49 -11.07 0.23
N VAL A 88 14.91 -10.57 1.31
CA VAL A 88 14.68 -11.35 2.54
C VAL A 88 13.79 -12.56 2.25
N GLY A 89 12.67 -12.37 1.56
CA GLY A 89 11.74 -13.43 1.20
C GLY A 89 12.39 -14.50 0.32
N LEU A 90 13.15 -14.10 -0.70
CA LEU A 90 13.85 -15.04 -1.58
C LEU A 90 14.90 -15.85 -0.80
N VAL A 91 15.69 -15.19 0.05
CA VAL A 91 16.71 -15.84 0.88
C VAL A 91 16.06 -16.83 1.84
N LEU A 92 14.98 -16.44 2.53
CA LEU A 92 14.26 -17.32 3.45
C LEU A 92 13.61 -18.51 2.72
N LEU A 93 13.03 -18.27 1.54
CA LEU A 93 12.43 -19.32 0.73
C LEU A 93 13.50 -20.34 0.28
N VAL A 94 14.64 -19.90 -0.25
CA VAL A 94 15.74 -20.82 -0.65
C VAL A 94 16.32 -21.61 0.54
N ARG A 95 16.27 -21.04 1.74
CA ARG A 95 16.71 -21.71 2.98
C ARG A 95 15.69 -22.69 3.54
N LEU A 96 14.44 -22.59 3.13
CA LEU A 96 13.32 -23.35 3.70
C LEU A 96 13.50 -24.88 3.59
N GLU A 97 14.18 -25.34 2.55
CA GLU A 97 14.44 -26.77 2.34
C GLU A 97 15.80 -27.26 2.85
N THR A 98 16.73 -26.36 3.20
CA THR A 98 18.02 -26.78 3.76
C THR A 98 17.83 -27.23 5.21
N PRO A 99 17.98 -28.52 5.53
CA PRO A 99 17.86 -29.00 6.90
C PRO A 99 19.08 -28.55 7.68
N GLY A 100 18.89 -27.81 8.78
CA GLY A 100 19.99 -27.43 9.65
C GLY A 100 19.53 -26.58 10.82
N ASP A 101 19.68 -27.11 12.02
CA ASP A 101 19.37 -26.50 13.32
C ASP A 101 20.34 -25.34 13.61
N ARG A 102 20.21 -24.24 12.86
CA ARG A 102 20.92 -22.99 13.11
C ARG A 102 19.91 -21.87 13.26
N ASP A 103 19.93 -21.24 14.43
CA ASP A 103 19.12 -20.08 14.78
C ASP A 103 18.97 -19.12 13.61
N LEU A 104 17.71 -18.81 13.27
CA LEU A 104 17.33 -17.77 12.30
C LEU A 104 18.17 -16.49 12.50
N VAL A 105 18.46 -16.14 13.75
CA VAL A 105 19.27 -14.99 14.17
C VAL A 105 20.77 -15.16 13.82
N GLY A 106 21.34 -16.36 14.04
CA GLY A 106 22.73 -16.67 13.67
C GLY A 106 22.94 -16.71 12.15
N ALA A 107 21.92 -17.13 11.39
CA ALA A 107 21.92 -17.14 9.94
C ALA A 107 21.82 -15.73 9.33
N ILE A 108 21.00 -14.84 9.91
CA ILE A 108 20.93 -13.43 9.51
C ILE A 108 22.27 -12.73 9.75
N ARG A 109 22.90 -12.96 10.91
CA ARG A 109 24.25 -12.43 11.22
C ARG A 109 25.32 -12.96 10.26
N GLY A 110 25.30 -14.27 9.95
CA GLY A 110 26.25 -14.89 9.04
C GLY A 110 26.06 -14.47 7.58
N TRP A 111 24.83 -14.36 7.10
CA TRP A 111 24.51 -13.87 5.76
C TRP A 111 24.92 -12.39 5.57
N PHE A 112 24.70 -11.55 6.58
CA PHE A 112 25.09 -10.14 6.52
C PHE A 112 26.62 -9.97 6.44
N LEU A 113 27.38 -10.75 7.22
CA LEU A 113 28.85 -10.74 7.23
C LEU A 113 29.46 -11.40 5.98
N GLU A 114 28.85 -12.46 5.42
CA GLU A 114 29.34 -13.14 4.21
C GLU A 114 28.98 -12.42 2.89
N THR A 115 27.85 -11.72 2.83
CA THR A 115 27.36 -11.07 1.60
C THR A 115 28.22 -9.86 1.20
N PHE A 116 28.80 -9.15 2.17
CA PHE A 116 29.68 -8.00 1.90
C PHE A 116 31.16 -8.35 1.72
N SER A 117 31.61 -9.52 2.17
CA SER A 117 33.03 -9.94 2.08
C SER A 117 33.31 -11.03 1.03
N GLY A 118 32.30 -11.79 0.57
CA GLY A 118 32.48 -12.98 -0.29
C GLY A 118 32.27 -12.79 -1.79
N LEU A 119 31.96 -11.57 -2.27
CA LEU A 119 31.66 -11.29 -3.68
C LEU A 119 32.90 -11.37 -4.60
N ALA A 120 34.11 -11.15 -4.06
CA ALA A 120 35.35 -11.16 -4.84
C ALA A 120 35.96 -12.56 -5.07
N GLU A 121 35.71 -13.54 -4.18
CA GLU A 121 36.40 -14.84 -4.23
C GLU A 121 35.52 -16.03 -4.68
N ARG A 122 34.19 -15.98 -4.49
CA ARG A 122 33.30 -17.13 -4.80
C ARG A 122 32.94 -17.30 -6.29
N TYR A 123 33.25 -16.33 -7.16
CA TYR A 123 32.98 -16.44 -8.60
C TYR A 123 33.99 -17.35 -9.34
N ARG A 124 35.20 -17.53 -8.77
CA ARG A 124 36.30 -18.27 -9.44
C ARG A 124 36.23 -19.80 -9.25
N SER A 125 35.65 -20.30 -8.16
CA SER A 125 35.66 -21.75 -7.85
C SER A 125 34.35 -22.50 -8.14
N LYS A 126 33.22 -21.80 -8.37
CA LYS A 126 31.91 -22.44 -8.57
C LYS A 126 31.66 -22.92 -10.01
N ARG A 127 32.43 -22.42 -10.99
CA ARG A 127 32.29 -22.78 -12.41
C ARG A 127 32.73 -24.23 -12.71
N GLU A 128 33.62 -24.81 -11.92
CA GLU A 128 34.14 -26.17 -12.13
C GLU A 128 33.28 -27.29 -11.53
N ARG A 129 32.42 -27.00 -10.54
CA ARG A 129 31.55 -28.01 -9.89
C ARG A 129 30.15 -28.14 -10.50
N LEU A 130 29.72 -27.18 -11.32
CA LEU A 130 28.38 -27.16 -11.92
C LEU A 130 28.19 -28.13 -13.10
N ALA A 131 29.25 -28.84 -13.54
CA ALA A 131 29.20 -29.74 -14.69
C ALA A 131 28.65 -31.16 -14.39
N ARG A 132 28.32 -31.53 -13.14
CA ARG A 132 28.08 -32.96 -12.83
C ARG A 132 26.80 -33.39 -12.11
N ARG A 133 25.84 -32.51 -11.77
CA ARG A 133 24.47 -32.96 -11.38
C ARG A 133 23.53 -31.76 -11.24
N ALA A 134 22.79 -31.45 -12.30
CA ALA A 134 21.57 -30.69 -12.18
C ALA A 134 20.40 -31.69 -12.21
N PRO A 135 19.67 -31.93 -11.10
CA PRO A 135 18.38 -32.58 -11.21
C PRO A 135 17.46 -31.65 -12.01
N ARG A 136 16.86 -32.17 -13.08
CA ARG A 136 15.82 -31.47 -13.84
C ARG A 136 14.59 -31.30 -12.94
N THR A 137 14.45 -30.15 -12.30
CA THR A 137 13.17 -29.73 -11.69
C THR A 137 12.22 -29.33 -12.82
N THR A 138 11.54 -30.29 -13.42
CA THR A 138 10.40 -29.98 -14.27
C THR A 138 9.27 -29.49 -13.39
N ILE A 139 9.08 -28.18 -13.32
CA ILE A 139 7.88 -27.55 -12.74
C ILE A 139 6.71 -27.97 -13.65
N ARG A 140 6.05 -29.08 -13.34
CA ARG A 140 4.78 -29.43 -13.99
C ARG A 140 3.67 -28.63 -13.30
N LEU A 141 3.27 -27.53 -13.94
CA LEU A 141 2.12 -26.66 -13.60
C LEU A 141 0.76 -27.34 -13.89
N MET A 142 0.63 -28.64 -13.62
CA MET A 142 -0.68 -29.30 -13.71
C MET A 142 -1.37 -29.14 -12.36
N PRO A 143 -2.54 -28.48 -12.30
CA PRO A 143 -3.23 -28.24 -11.04
C PRO A 143 -3.53 -29.56 -10.35
N GLN A 144 -3.00 -29.73 -9.13
CA GLN A 144 -3.24 -30.91 -8.30
C GLN A 144 -4.18 -30.60 -7.15
N LEU A 145 -4.67 -31.68 -6.51
CA LEU A 145 -5.50 -31.60 -5.31
C LEU A 145 -4.84 -30.75 -4.20
N ILE A 146 -3.51 -30.89 -4.06
CA ILE A 146 -2.71 -30.12 -3.08
C ILE A 146 -2.73 -28.62 -3.39
N ASP A 147 -2.62 -28.25 -4.67
CA ASP A 147 -2.60 -26.84 -5.08
C ASP A 147 -3.95 -26.18 -4.78
N THR A 148 -5.04 -26.89 -5.06
CA THR A 148 -6.41 -26.42 -4.80
C THR A 148 -6.68 -26.33 -3.31
N TYR A 149 -6.24 -27.31 -2.53
CA TYR A 149 -6.35 -27.32 -1.08
C TYR A 149 -5.67 -26.10 -0.45
N VAL A 150 -4.36 -25.93 -0.71
CA VAL A 150 -3.56 -24.82 -0.16
C VAL A 150 -4.10 -23.46 -0.64
N LEU A 151 -4.49 -23.35 -1.92
CA LEU A 151 -5.06 -22.12 -2.46
C LEU A 151 -6.39 -21.77 -1.81
N SER A 152 -7.28 -22.75 -1.63
CA SER A 152 -8.60 -22.53 -1.02
C SER A 152 -8.50 -22.09 0.43
N GLU A 153 -7.59 -22.71 1.21
CA GLU A 153 -7.34 -22.35 2.60
C GLU A 153 -6.73 -20.95 2.71
N PHE A 154 -5.74 -20.65 1.86
CA PHE A 154 -5.16 -19.31 1.77
C PHE A 154 -6.20 -18.24 1.43
N LEU A 155 -7.01 -18.46 0.40
CA LEU A 155 -8.03 -17.49 -0.03
C LEU A 155 -9.08 -17.28 1.06
N PHE A 156 -9.50 -18.34 1.74
CA PHE A 156 -10.43 -18.23 2.87
C PHE A 156 -9.88 -17.31 3.97
N TYR A 157 -8.64 -17.54 4.41
CA TYR A 157 -8.02 -16.69 5.44
C TYR A 157 -7.72 -15.28 4.96
N PHE A 158 -7.30 -15.12 3.69
CA PHE A 158 -7.10 -13.82 3.07
C PHE A 158 -8.38 -12.97 3.09
N PHE A 159 -9.51 -13.52 2.63
CA PHE A 159 -10.77 -12.78 2.57
C PHE A 159 -11.33 -12.46 3.96
N ILE A 160 -11.30 -13.41 4.90
CA ILE A 160 -11.73 -13.12 6.28
C ILE A 160 -10.87 -12.02 6.90
N CYS A 161 -9.55 -12.09 6.72
CA CYS A 161 -8.64 -11.09 7.25
C CYS A 161 -8.85 -9.72 6.61
N LEU A 162 -9.01 -9.66 5.28
CA LEU A 162 -9.27 -8.44 4.54
C LEU A 162 -10.59 -7.79 4.97
N VAL A 163 -11.68 -8.56 5.02
CA VAL A 163 -12.99 -8.07 5.48
C VAL A 163 -12.90 -7.55 6.90
N SER A 164 -12.20 -8.27 7.79
CA SER A 164 -12.00 -7.84 9.18
C SER A 164 -11.26 -6.50 9.26
N PHE A 165 -10.14 -6.33 8.54
CA PHE A 165 -9.42 -5.04 8.53
C PHE A 165 -10.26 -3.91 7.93
N VAL A 166 -10.96 -4.16 6.82
CA VAL A 166 -11.82 -3.15 6.18
C VAL A 166 -12.94 -2.73 7.13
N VAL A 167 -13.66 -3.67 7.74
CA VAL A 167 -14.76 -3.37 8.67
C VAL A 167 -14.25 -2.63 9.90
N LEU A 168 -13.14 -3.09 10.49
CA LEU A 168 -12.54 -2.45 11.67
C LEU A 168 -12.20 -0.97 11.38
N THR A 169 -11.56 -0.71 10.24
CA THR A 169 -11.20 0.66 9.84
C THR A 169 -12.42 1.50 9.49
N GLN A 170 -13.45 0.92 8.86
CA GLN A 170 -14.71 1.61 8.58
C GLN A 170 -15.39 2.07 9.87
N VAL A 171 -15.45 1.19 10.88
CA VAL A 171 -16.00 1.54 12.21
C VAL A 171 -15.18 2.66 12.85
N PHE A 172 -13.85 2.55 12.85
CA PHE A 172 -12.99 3.62 13.38
C PHE A 172 -13.23 4.96 12.67
N THR A 173 -13.28 4.95 11.34
CA THR A 173 -13.49 6.16 10.52
C THR A 173 -14.86 6.79 10.75
N PHE A 174 -15.89 5.96 10.94
CA PHE A 174 -17.23 6.43 11.29
C PHE A 174 -17.23 7.24 12.58
N PHE A 175 -16.61 6.69 13.63
CA PHE A 175 -16.51 7.38 14.92
C PHE A 175 -15.61 8.62 14.87
N GLU A 176 -14.53 8.60 14.07
CA GLU A 176 -13.69 9.79 13.86
C GLU A 176 -14.49 10.97 13.28
N LEU A 177 -15.39 10.70 12.33
CA LEU A 177 -16.17 11.73 11.64
C LEU A 177 -17.48 12.10 12.35
N LEU A 178 -17.91 11.34 13.36
CA LEU A 178 -19.22 11.50 13.98
C LEU A 178 -19.44 12.92 14.55
N SER A 179 -18.41 13.49 15.18
CA SER A 179 -18.46 14.85 15.73
C SER A 179 -18.71 15.91 14.66
N ASP A 180 -18.06 15.77 13.50
CA ASP A 180 -18.19 16.70 12.36
C ASP A 180 -19.55 16.54 11.67
N VAL A 181 -20.02 15.30 11.54
CA VAL A 181 -21.35 14.97 10.99
C VAL A 181 -22.47 15.62 11.81
N ILE A 182 -22.39 15.54 13.14
CA ILE A 182 -23.37 16.16 14.04
C ILE A 182 -23.30 17.69 13.95
N ARG A 183 -22.09 18.25 13.96
CA ARG A 183 -21.87 19.71 13.94
C ARG A 183 -22.40 20.36 12.67
N HIS A 184 -22.16 19.75 11.51
CA HIS A 184 -22.58 20.27 10.20
C HIS A 184 -23.94 19.73 9.74
N GLN A 185 -24.66 18.98 10.59
CA GLN A 185 -25.99 18.42 10.31
C GLN A 185 -26.04 17.63 8.98
N ILE A 186 -25.02 16.79 8.75
CA ILE A 186 -24.91 16.01 7.51
C ILE A 186 -25.91 14.85 7.53
N PRO A 187 -26.71 14.65 6.47
CA PRO A 187 -27.65 13.53 6.40
C PRO A 187 -26.94 12.17 6.42
N MET A 188 -27.49 11.20 7.16
CA MET A 188 -26.89 9.87 7.31
C MET A 188 -26.73 9.11 5.99
N GLU A 189 -27.58 9.39 4.99
CA GLU A 189 -27.43 8.85 3.63
C GLU A 189 -26.08 9.23 3.01
N LYS A 190 -25.66 10.50 3.15
CA LYS A 190 -24.35 10.96 2.65
C LYS A 190 -23.20 10.29 3.40
N VAL A 191 -23.35 10.09 4.71
CA VAL A 191 -22.34 9.39 5.53
C VAL A 191 -22.20 7.95 5.07
N PHE A 192 -23.30 7.24 4.83
CA PHE A 192 -23.27 5.87 4.29
C PHE A 192 -22.60 5.83 2.91
N ARG A 193 -22.97 6.75 2.02
CA ARG A 193 -22.35 6.90 0.69
C ARG A 193 -20.85 7.13 0.80
N TYR A 194 -20.39 7.98 1.71
CA TYR A 194 -18.97 8.20 1.98
C TYR A 194 -18.26 6.89 2.37
N HIS A 195 -18.81 6.12 3.31
CA HIS A 195 -18.19 4.85 3.76
C HIS A 195 -18.17 3.81 2.62
N LEU A 196 -19.21 3.75 1.79
CA LEU A 196 -19.25 2.86 0.62
C LEU A 196 -18.15 3.18 -0.39
N PHE A 197 -17.97 4.46 -0.75
CA PHE A 197 -16.92 4.90 -1.69
C PHE A 197 -15.51 4.91 -1.07
N LEU A 198 -15.40 4.90 0.25
CA LEU A 198 -14.12 4.72 0.95
C LEU A 198 -13.67 3.25 0.98
N GLY A 199 -14.60 2.30 0.91
CA GLY A 199 -14.35 0.85 0.94
C GLY A 199 -13.28 0.38 -0.05
N PRO A 200 -13.35 0.74 -1.36
CA PRO A 200 -12.32 0.40 -2.34
C PRO A 200 -10.91 0.80 -1.92
N LYS A 201 -10.74 2.01 -1.37
CA LYS A 201 -9.44 2.48 -0.89
C LYS A 201 -8.89 1.59 0.23
N PHE A 202 -9.74 1.21 1.19
CA PHE A 202 -9.32 0.33 2.27
C PHE A 202 -9.00 -1.08 1.78
N ILE A 203 -9.79 -1.64 0.87
CA ILE A 203 -9.48 -2.92 0.22
C ILE A 203 -8.09 -2.87 -0.39
N TYR A 204 -7.78 -1.81 -1.14
CA TYR A 204 -6.47 -1.61 -1.75
C TYR A 204 -5.34 -1.49 -0.71
N ASP A 205 -5.48 -0.61 0.27
CA ASP A 205 -4.45 -0.33 1.28
C ASP A 205 -4.15 -1.54 2.19
N TYR A 206 -5.16 -2.36 2.53
CA TYR A 206 -5.01 -3.48 3.48
C TYR A 206 -4.72 -4.84 2.83
N SER A 207 -4.89 -4.98 1.51
CA SER A 207 -4.66 -6.25 0.81
C SER A 207 -3.26 -6.86 1.03
N PRO A 208 -2.14 -6.11 0.98
CA PRO A 208 -0.82 -6.69 1.23
C PRO A 208 -0.69 -7.33 2.63
N VAL A 209 -1.29 -6.70 3.64
CA VAL A 209 -1.30 -7.20 5.02
C VAL A 209 -2.16 -8.45 5.14
N ALA A 210 -3.34 -8.42 4.53
CA ALA A 210 -4.23 -9.57 4.51
C ALA A 210 -3.58 -10.78 3.83
N VAL A 211 -2.77 -10.56 2.77
CA VAL A 211 -1.96 -11.62 2.15
C VAL A 211 -0.94 -12.18 3.14
N LEU A 212 -0.16 -11.31 3.81
CA LEU A 212 0.82 -11.74 4.81
C LEU A 212 0.18 -12.61 5.91
N VAL A 213 -0.92 -12.12 6.48
CA VAL A 213 -1.67 -12.81 7.53
C VAL A 213 -2.24 -14.12 7.01
N GLY A 214 -2.87 -14.12 5.84
CA GLY A 214 -3.47 -15.32 5.23
C GLY A 214 -2.43 -16.41 4.99
N VAL A 215 -1.26 -16.06 4.43
CA VAL A 215 -0.16 -17.00 4.22
C VAL A 215 0.37 -17.55 5.54
N LEU A 216 0.62 -16.68 6.52
CA LEU A 216 1.15 -17.09 7.82
C LEU A 216 0.18 -18.01 8.56
N ILE A 217 -1.12 -17.71 8.55
CA ILE A 217 -2.14 -18.56 9.17
C ILE A 217 -2.20 -19.91 8.47
N THR A 218 -2.27 -19.94 7.13
CA THR A 218 -2.35 -21.18 6.33
C THR A 218 -1.18 -22.11 6.66
N PHE A 219 0.06 -21.63 6.50
CA PHE A 219 1.23 -22.48 6.77
C PHE A 219 1.41 -22.79 8.26
N SER A 220 0.98 -21.91 9.17
CA SER A 220 1.01 -22.17 10.61
C SER A 220 0.06 -23.30 10.98
N ILE A 221 -1.17 -23.31 10.46
CA ILE A 221 -2.16 -24.36 10.73
C ILE A 221 -1.70 -25.68 10.13
N MET A 222 -1.32 -25.70 8.84
CA MET A 222 -0.79 -26.89 8.18
C MET A 222 0.45 -27.45 8.91
N ALA A 223 1.34 -26.58 9.41
CA ALA A 223 2.53 -27.01 10.15
C ALA A 223 2.18 -27.57 11.54
N ASN A 224 1.22 -26.96 12.24
CA ASN A 224 0.75 -27.42 13.55
C ASN A 224 -0.04 -28.72 13.47
N GLN A 225 -0.77 -28.95 12.37
CA GLN A 225 -1.49 -30.21 12.10
C GLN A 225 -0.59 -31.31 11.50
N ASN A 226 0.72 -31.06 11.41
CA ASN A 226 1.71 -31.96 10.81
C ASN A 226 1.49 -32.27 9.31
N GLU A 227 0.61 -31.55 8.61
CA GLU A 227 0.37 -31.73 7.17
C GLU A 227 1.61 -31.43 6.35
N VAL A 228 2.33 -30.35 6.70
CA VAL A 228 3.61 -30.01 6.05
C VAL A 228 4.63 -31.14 6.20
N THR A 229 4.64 -31.83 7.35
CA THR A 229 5.56 -32.95 7.59
C THR A 229 5.14 -34.17 6.76
N ALA A 230 3.84 -34.45 6.68
CA ALA A 230 3.30 -35.55 5.86
C ALA A 230 3.56 -35.35 4.36
N PHE A 231 3.38 -34.13 3.85
CA PHE A 231 3.71 -33.79 2.46
C PHE A 231 5.20 -33.98 2.18
N LYS A 232 6.08 -33.50 3.07
CA LYS A 232 7.53 -33.72 2.94
C LYS A 232 7.91 -35.19 2.96
N ALA A 233 7.28 -35.99 3.83
CA ALA A 233 7.50 -37.44 3.89
C ALA A 233 7.05 -38.15 2.60
N SER A 234 6.04 -37.60 1.92
CA SER A 234 5.53 -38.06 0.62
C SER A 234 6.36 -37.57 -0.57
N GLY A 235 7.52 -36.94 -0.34
CA GLY A 235 8.40 -36.41 -1.38
C GLY A 235 7.94 -35.10 -2.01
N VAL A 236 6.94 -34.43 -1.44
CA VAL A 236 6.49 -33.10 -1.90
C VAL A 236 7.40 -32.02 -1.32
N SER A 237 8.00 -31.23 -2.19
CA SER A 237 8.86 -30.11 -1.83
C SER A 237 8.05 -28.94 -1.24
N LEU A 238 8.65 -28.15 -0.35
CA LEU A 238 8.01 -26.96 0.23
C LEU A 238 7.85 -25.86 -0.83
N TYR A 239 8.76 -25.80 -1.80
CA TYR A 239 8.61 -24.91 -2.96
C TYR A 239 7.32 -25.17 -3.74
N ARG A 240 6.87 -26.42 -3.79
CA ARG A 240 5.64 -26.79 -4.47
C ARG A 240 4.39 -26.34 -3.71
N LEU A 241 4.38 -26.52 -2.39
CA LEU A 241 3.32 -25.99 -1.53
C LEU A 241 3.22 -24.46 -1.61
N SER A 242 4.36 -23.80 -1.84
CA SER A 242 4.47 -22.34 -1.98
C SER A 242 3.93 -21.81 -3.33
N ALA A 243 4.03 -22.62 -4.38
CA ALA A 243 3.71 -22.23 -5.75
C ALA A 243 2.27 -21.70 -5.97
N PRO A 244 1.18 -22.35 -5.48
CA PRO A 244 -0.18 -21.84 -5.68
C PRO A 244 -0.39 -20.47 -5.02
N ILE A 245 0.21 -20.24 -3.85
CA ILE A 245 0.12 -18.97 -3.13
C ILE A 245 0.93 -17.88 -3.84
N LEU A 246 2.12 -18.18 -4.35
CA LEU A 246 2.90 -17.22 -5.13
C LEU A 246 2.21 -16.86 -6.45
N LEU A 247 1.58 -17.83 -7.12
CA LEU A 247 0.76 -17.58 -8.30
C LEU A 247 -0.44 -16.69 -7.96
N ALA A 248 -1.14 -16.99 -6.87
CA ALA A 248 -2.22 -16.14 -6.36
C ALA A 248 -1.72 -14.73 -6.01
N GLY A 249 -0.52 -14.60 -5.44
CA GLY A 249 0.11 -13.32 -5.15
C GLY A 249 0.38 -12.49 -6.41
N ILE A 250 0.84 -13.10 -7.50
CA ILE A 250 1.00 -12.43 -8.81
C ILE A 250 -0.35 -11.98 -9.36
N LEU A 251 -1.36 -12.85 -9.31
CA LEU A 251 -2.71 -12.55 -9.79
C LEU A 251 -3.35 -11.42 -8.97
N LEU A 252 -3.26 -11.48 -7.64
CA LEU A 252 -3.73 -10.43 -6.73
C LEU A 252 -2.99 -9.12 -6.95
N SER A 253 -1.67 -9.14 -7.12
CA SER A 253 -0.87 -7.97 -7.45
C SER A 253 -1.34 -7.31 -8.75
N SER A 254 -1.55 -8.11 -9.79
CA SER A 254 -2.05 -7.63 -11.08
C SER A 254 -3.49 -7.09 -10.97
N ALA A 255 -4.35 -7.76 -10.21
CA ALA A 255 -5.71 -7.32 -9.96
C ALA A 255 -5.77 -6.01 -9.18
N LEU A 256 -4.92 -5.85 -8.15
CA LEU A 256 -4.82 -4.61 -7.37
C LEU A 256 -4.28 -3.45 -8.20
N PHE A 257 -3.32 -3.70 -9.09
CA PHE A 257 -2.86 -2.67 -10.02
C PHE A 257 -4.00 -2.20 -10.94
N ALA A 258 -4.78 -3.13 -11.50
CA ALA A 258 -5.96 -2.77 -12.29
C ALA A 258 -7.03 -2.05 -11.44
N PHE A 259 -7.21 -2.48 -10.19
CA PHE A 259 -8.16 -1.89 -9.25
C PHE A 259 -7.79 -0.44 -8.90
N ASP A 260 -6.51 -0.15 -8.65
CA ASP A 260 -6.00 1.21 -8.43
C ASP A 260 -6.10 2.09 -9.67
N HIS A 261 -6.06 1.51 -10.86
CA HIS A 261 -6.18 2.27 -12.10
C HIS A 261 -7.64 2.62 -12.44
N TYR A 262 -8.57 1.64 -12.31
CA TYR A 262 -9.94 1.79 -12.81
C TYR A 262 -10.98 2.13 -11.75
N VAL A 263 -10.80 1.76 -10.47
CA VAL A 263 -11.87 1.83 -9.46
C VAL A 263 -11.54 2.80 -8.33
N VAL A 264 -10.35 2.67 -7.75
CA VAL A 264 -9.93 3.46 -6.58
C VAL A 264 -9.92 4.98 -6.84
N PRO A 265 -9.46 5.52 -7.99
CA PRO A 265 -9.37 6.95 -8.21
C PRO A 265 -10.75 7.62 -8.23
N ASP A 266 -11.69 7.05 -8.98
CA ASP A 266 -13.04 7.60 -9.10
C ASP A 266 -13.79 7.52 -7.77
N ALA A 267 -13.65 6.41 -7.05
CA ALA A 267 -14.22 6.26 -5.72
C ALA A 267 -13.60 7.27 -4.73
N ASN A 268 -12.28 7.49 -4.80
CA ASN A 268 -11.58 8.45 -3.96
C ASN A 268 -12.02 9.89 -4.20
N LEU A 269 -12.25 10.29 -5.46
CA LEU A 269 -12.75 11.62 -5.79
C LEU A 269 -14.13 11.89 -5.17
N ILE A 270 -15.04 10.91 -5.26
CA ILE A 270 -16.39 11.03 -4.69
C ILE A 270 -16.33 11.11 -3.16
N GLN A 271 -15.57 10.22 -2.50
CA GLN A 271 -15.47 10.25 -1.03
C GLN A 271 -14.76 11.52 -0.53
N ASP A 272 -13.72 12.03 -1.21
CA ASP A 272 -13.00 13.24 -0.79
C ASP A 272 -13.90 14.48 -0.91
N GLY A 273 -14.76 14.53 -1.93
CA GLY A 273 -15.80 15.56 -2.06
C GLY A 273 -16.78 15.55 -0.88
N ILE A 274 -17.30 14.37 -0.51
CA ILE A 274 -18.22 14.24 0.63
C ILE A 274 -17.49 14.54 1.95
N ARG A 275 -16.23 14.11 2.10
CA ARG A 275 -15.42 14.38 3.29
C ARG A 275 -15.15 15.86 3.48
N ALA A 276 -14.95 16.61 2.40
CA ALA A 276 -14.80 18.05 2.45
C ALA A 276 -16.07 18.72 2.98
N GLU A 277 -17.25 18.29 2.51
CA GLU A 277 -18.54 18.76 3.02
C GLU A 277 -18.72 18.43 4.52
N ILE A 278 -18.44 17.19 4.92
CA ILE A 278 -18.52 16.76 6.33
C ILE A 278 -17.60 17.60 7.21
N LYS A 279 -16.40 17.95 6.74
CA LYS A 279 -15.44 18.77 7.49
C LYS A 279 -15.66 20.28 7.35
N GLY A 280 -16.72 20.72 6.66
CA GLY A 280 -17.01 22.14 6.45
C GLY A 280 -15.96 22.88 5.60
N LYS A 281 -15.23 22.17 4.74
CA LYS A 281 -14.23 22.75 3.83
C LYS A 281 -14.91 23.28 2.57
N ALA A 282 -14.36 24.36 2.00
CA ALA A 282 -14.85 24.90 0.73
C ALA A 282 -14.80 23.85 -0.40
N PRO A 283 -15.82 23.76 -1.27
CA PRO A 283 -15.85 22.84 -2.40
C PRO A 283 -14.60 23.01 -3.27
N GLN A 284 -13.84 21.94 -3.46
CA GLN A 284 -12.64 21.96 -4.31
C GLN A 284 -12.99 21.52 -5.72
N THR A 285 -12.41 22.18 -6.72
CA THR A 285 -12.54 21.76 -8.12
C THR A 285 -11.52 20.64 -8.40
N TYR A 286 -11.96 19.38 -8.40
CA TYR A 286 -11.07 18.22 -8.62
C TYR A 286 -10.77 17.92 -10.10
N LEU A 287 -11.68 18.27 -11.02
CA LEU A 287 -11.67 17.80 -12.42
C LEU A 287 -10.76 18.60 -13.37
N ARG A 288 -10.26 19.77 -12.95
CA ARG A 288 -9.39 20.64 -13.77
C ARG A 288 -8.34 21.35 -12.90
N PRO A 289 -7.16 20.75 -12.71
CA PRO A 289 -6.06 21.36 -11.95
C PRO A 289 -5.62 22.71 -12.51
N ASP A 290 -5.82 22.93 -13.81
CA ASP A 290 -5.56 24.17 -14.56
C ASP A 290 -6.63 25.26 -14.34
N ARG A 291 -7.79 24.90 -13.79
CA ARG A 291 -8.91 25.83 -13.56
C ARG A 291 -9.48 25.66 -12.17
N LYS A 292 -8.81 26.32 -11.21
CA LYS A 292 -9.24 26.36 -9.82
C LYS A 292 -10.26 27.48 -9.68
N TRP A 293 -11.53 27.09 -9.49
CA TRP A 293 -12.61 27.99 -9.14
C TRP A 293 -12.90 27.83 -7.65
N ILE A 294 -12.97 28.95 -6.94
CA ILE A 294 -13.32 29.01 -5.52
C ILE A 294 -14.49 29.99 -5.37
N TYR A 295 -15.54 29.55 -4.70
CA TYR A 295 -16.58 30.45 -4.23
C TYR A 295 -16.11 31.09 -2.92
N GLY A 296 -15.94 32.41 -2.92
CA GLY A 296 -15.51 33.20 -1.77
C GLY A 296 -16.67 33.76 -0.96
N HIS A 297 -16.36 34.64 -0.02
CA HIS A 297 -17.37 35.38 0.76
C HIS A 297 -18.04 36.46 -0.12
N ASP A 298 -19.26 36.87 0.25
CA ASP A 298 -20.02 37.95 -0.43
C ASP A 298 -20.38 37.75 -1.90
N SER A 299 -20.74 36.52 -2.30
CA SER A 299 -21.15 36.21 -3.69
C SER A 299 -20.08 36.49 -4.74
N ARG A 300 -18.81 36.35 -4.35
CA ARG A 300 -17.66 36.47 -5.23
C ARG A 300 -17.14 35.11 -5.65
N ILE A 301 -16.88 34.94 -6.94
CA ILE A 301 -16.24 33.75 -7.50
C ILE A 301 -14.83 34.13 -7.91
N TYR A 302 -13.86 33.38 -7.39
CA TYR A 302 -12.45 33.52 -7.70
C TYR A 302 -12.03 32.42 -8.66
N TYR A 303 -11.37 32.81 -9.74
CA TYR A 303 -10.61 31.94 -10.60
C TYR A 303 -9.16 32.38 -10.54
N TYR A 304 -8.23 31.44 -10.40
CA TYR A 304 -6.80 31.74 -10.49
C TYR A 304 -6.08 30.58 -11.18
N LYS A 305 -5.04 30.91 -11.97
CA LYS A 305 -4.23 29.91 -12.66
C LYS A 305 -3.24 29.25 -11.71
N TYR A 306 -2.60 30.03 -10.86
CA TYR A 306 -1.58 29.55 -9.93
C TYR A 306 -1.69 30.26 -8.57
N PHE A 307 -1.40 29.54 -7.50
CA PHE A 307 -1.37 30.07 -6.14
C PHE A 307 -0.09 29.60 -5.44
N ASP A 308 0.74 30.54 -4.99
CA ASP A 308 1.89 30.24 -4.14
C ASP A 308 1.50 30.38 -2.66
N PRO A 309 1.43 29.27 -1.91
CA PRO A 309 1.07 29.32 -0.49
C PRO A 309 2.16 29.90 0.41
N ALA A 310 3.43 29.96 -0.02
CA ALA A 310 4.51 30.53 0.80
C ALA A 310 4.48 32.06 0.78
N GLU A 311 4.36 32.64 -0.42
CA GLU A 311 4.30 34.09 -0.64
C GLU A 311 2.87 34.65 -0.49
N LYS A 312 1.86 33.77 -0.40
CA LYS A 312 0.43 34.10 -0.44
C LYS A 312 0.11 35.00 -1.64
N VAL A 313 0.50 34.56 -2.82
CA VAL A 313 0.30 35.27 -4.10
C VAL A 313 -0.48 34.39 -5.06
N MET A 314 -1.50 34.96 -5.70
CA MET A 314 -2.22 34.34 -6.81
C MET A 314 -1.79 34.96 -8.14
N VAL A 315 -1.76 34.16 -9.21
CA VAL A 315 -1.36 34.58 -10.57
C VAL A 315 -2.48 34.24 -11.55
N GLY A 316 -2.77 35.16 -12.48
CA GLY A 316 -3.83 35.06 -13.47
C GLY A 316 -5.20 34.99 -12.80
N VAL A 317 -5.50 35.96 -11.95
CA VAL A 317 -6.70 36.00 -11.11
C VAL A 317 -7.84 36.68 -11.84
N HIS A 318 -9.01 36.07 -11.77
CA HIS A 318 -10.26 36.65 -12.21
C HIS A 318 -11.26 36.56 -11.05
N VAL A 319 -11.84 37.69 -10.67
CA VAL A 319 -12.87 37.78 -9.62
C VAL A 319 -14.18 38.20 -10.27
N TYR A 320 -15.21 37.40 -10.08
CA TYR A 320 -16.56 37.66 -10.57
C TYR A 320 -17.44 37.96 -9.37
N GLU A 321 -17.95 39.18 -9.28
CA GLU A 321 -18.91 39.58 -8.24
C GLU A 321 -20.31 39.45 -8.79
N LEU A 322 -21.13 38.65 -8.12
CA LEU A 322 -22.52 38.42 -8.48
C LEU A 322 -23.42 39.24 -7.56
N ASP A 323 -24.48 39.83 -8.11
CA ASP A 323 -25.56 40.38 -7.29
C ASP A 323 -26.30 39.24 -6.58
N PRO A 324 -26.35 39.21 -5.23
CA PRO A 324 -26.98 38.13 -4.47
C PRO A 324 -28.46 37.91 -4.78
N LYS A 325 -29.17 38.95 -5.25
CA LYS A 325 -30.62 38.89 -5.49
C LYS A 325 -30.97 38.44 -6.90
N THR A 326 -30.18 38.87 -7.89
CA THR A 326 -30.48 38.62 -9.31
C THR A 326 -29.57 37.57 -9.95
N PHE A 327 -28.50 37.15 -9.25
CA PHE A 327 -27.43 36.29 -9.76
C PHE A 327 -26.80 36.78 -11.07
N ARG A 328 -26.97 38.07 -11.39
CA ARG A 328 -26.33 38.69 -12.54
C ARG A 328 -24.91 39.10 -12.15
N LEU A 329 -24.01 39.03 -13.12
CA LEU A 329 -22.64 39.52 -12.96
C LEU A 329 -22.68 41.04 -12.75
N ALA A 330 -22.35 41.47 -11.55
CA ALA A 330 -22.28 42.88 -11.19
C ALA A 330 -20.92 43.48 -11.61
N ARG A 331 -19.83 42.73 -11.38
CA ARG A 331 -18.48 43.18 -11.69
C ARG A 331 -17.56 42.02 -12.03
N HIS A 332 -16.67 42.23 -12.98
CA HIS A 332 -15.55 41.32 -13.28
C HIS A 332 -14.24 42.07 -13.12
N ILE A 333 -13.32 41.49 -12.35
CA ILE A 333 -11.99 42.04 -12.09
C ILE A 333 -10.98 41.02 -12.59
N SER A 334 -10.06 41.42 -13.46
CA SER A 334 -8.95 40.58 -13.91
C SER A 334 -7.62 41.20 -13.50
N ALA A 335 -6.73 40.40 -12.95
CA ALA A 335 -5.38 40.81 -12.55
C ALA A 335 -4.36 39.72 -12.90
N GLU A 336 -3.17 40.13 -13.35
CA GLU A 336 -2.08 39.18 -13.57
C GLU A 336 -1.55 38.61 -12.25
N ARG A 337 -1.61 39.37 -11.16
CA ARG A 337 -1.12 38.98 -9.84
C ARG A 337 -1.98 39.60 -8.73
N ALA A 338 -2.29 38.83 -7.70
CA ALA A 338 -2.94 39.29 -6.47
C ALA A 338 -2.13 38.80 -5.25
N GLN A 339 -2.08 39.56 -4.18
CA GLN A 339 -1.25 39.25 -3.00
C GLN A 339 -2.06 39.45 -1.73
N TRP A 340 -2.08 38.43 -0.87
CA TRP A 340 -2.76 38.53 0.40
C TRP A 340 -2.09 39.55 1.31
N GLN A 341 -2.87 40.54 1.75
CA GLN A 341 -2.44 41.55 2.69
C GLN A 341 -2.97 41.21 4.10
N PRO A 342 -2.11 40.78 5.06
CA PRO A 342 -2.56 40.37 6.39
C PRO A 342 -3.27 41.47 7.18
N SER A 343 -2.88 42.74 6.95
CA SER A 343 -3.48 43.90 7.62
C SER A 343 -4.93 44.15 7.24
N MET A 344 -5.32 43.79 6.01
CA MET A 344 -6.67 44.01 5.47
C MET A 344 -7.51 42.74 5.43
N SER A 345 -6.91 41.57 5.70
CA SER A 345 -7.53 40.27 5.48
C SER A 345 -8.17 40.14 4.09
N ALA A 346 -7.49 40.67 3.06
CA ALA A 346 -7.97 40.75 1.69
C ALA A 346 -6.86 40.41 0.67
N TRP A 347 -7.28 40.00 -0.52
CA TRP A 347 -6.44 39.63 -1.68
C TRP A 347 -6.20 40.79 -2.64
#